data_AF-A0A8J2TKR2-F1
#
_entry.id   AF-A0A8J2TKR2-F1
#
_cell.length_a   1.000
_cell.length_b   1.000
_cell.length_c   1.000
_cell.angle_alpha   90.00
_cell.angle_beta   90.00
_cell.angle_gamma   90.00
#
_symmetry.space_group_name_H-M   'P 1'
#
loop_
_entity.id
_entity.type
_entity.pdbx_description
1 polymer ?
#
loop_
_entity_poly.entity_id
_entity_poly.type
_entity_poly.pdbx_seq_one_letter_code
_entity_poly.pdbx_strand_id
1 'polypeptide(L)'
;MALNVSGEWQIEQTNGFIVDVRVGQIRPNGEFTVNAKYILQGTTQTGSGFGSVTDIQFQCTIDWLNGSRGVYIGELNPQTGRLNGSTFDASSPNTFAGWQSLRSF
;
A
#
# COMPACT_ATOMS: atom_id res chain seq x y z
N MET A 1 17.91 -5.23 -10.82
CA MET A 1 16.65 -5.98 -10.96
C MET A 1 15.57 -5.06 -10.41
N ALA A 2 14.51 -4.77 -11.16
CA ALA A 2 13.46 -3.86 -10.69
C ALA A 2 12.57 -4.59 -9.68
N LEU A 3 12.20 -3.91 -8.59
CA LEU A 3 11.30 -4.45 -7.57
C LEU A 3 9.93 -4.79 -8.18
N ASN A 4 9.49 -6.04 -8.05
CA ASN A 4 8.19 -6.50 -8.54
C ASN A 4 7.19 -6.70 -7.40
N VAL A 5 6.30 -5.73 -7.22
CA VAL A 5 5.23 -5.73 -6.20
C VAL A 5 3.89 -6.29 -6.67
N SER A 6 3.83 -6.82 -7.90
CA SER A 6 2.57 -7.31 -8.48
C SER A 6 1.99 -8.52 -7.74
N GLY A 7 0.67 -8.69 -7.88
CA GLY A 7 -0.10 -9.75 -7.25
C GLY A 7 -0.77 -9.31 -5.95
N GLU A 8 -1.18 -10.30 -5.16
CA GLU A 8 -1.89 -10.09 -3.91
C GLU A 8 -0.96 -10.24 -2.71
N TRP A 9 -1.07 -9.32 -1.76
CA TRP A 9 -0.31 -9.33 -0.52
C TRP A 9 -0.99 -8.41 0.51
N GLN A 10 -0.44 -8.38 1.72
CA GLN A 10 -1.03 -7.65 2.85
C GLN A 10 -0.07 -6.61 3.41
N ILE A 11 -0.64 -5.46 3.79
CA ILE A 11 0.00 -4.40 4.55
C ILE A 11 -0.51 -4.47 5.99
N GLU A 12 0.39 -4.57 6.95
CA GLU A 12 0.11 -4.40 8.37
C GLU A 12 0.47 -2.98 8.79
N GLN A 13 -0.49 -2.23 9.32
CA GLN A 13 -0.30 -0.89 9.85
C GLN A 13 -0.11 -0.90 11.37
N THR A 14 0.70 0.01 11.91
CA THR A 14 0.98 0.11 13.35
C THR A 14 -0.24 0.48 14.20
N ASN A 15 -1.30 1.01 13.58
CA ASN A 15 -2.58 1.33 14.22
C ASN A 15 -3.55 0.11 14.25
N GLY A 16 -3.11 -1.06 13.81
CA GLY A 16 -3.85 -2.33 13.88
C GLY A 16 -4.66 -2.68 12.64
N PHE A 17 -4.65 -1.85 11.58
CA PHE A 17 -5.30 -2.22 10.32
C PHE A 17 -4.45 -3.21 9.52
N ILE A 18 -5.11 -4.21 8.94
CA ILE A 18 -4.55 -5.09 7.92
C ILE A 18 -5.26 -4.77 6.61
N VAL A 19 -4.49 -4.36 5.60
CA VAL A 19 -4.99 -4.00 4.29
C VAL A 19 -4.55 -5.06 3.29
N ASP A 20 -5.51 -5.77 2.70
CA ASP A 20 -5.26 -6.62 1.55
C ASP A 20 -5.12 -5.75 0.31
N VAL A 21 -4.01 -5.88 -0.41
CA VAL A 21 -3.74 -5.16 -1.65
C VAL A 21 -3.58 -6.14 -2.80
N ARG A 22 -4.20 -5.82 -3.93
CA ARG A 22 -4.01 -6.47 -5.22
C ARG A 22 -3.39 -5.46 -6.17
N VAL A 23 -2.10 -5.62 -6.42
CA VAL A 23 -1.35 -4.78 -7.36
C VAL A 23 -1.40 -5.41 -8.75
N GLY A 24 -1.83 -4.60 -9.72
CA GLY A 24 -1.86 -4.98 -11.12
C GLY A 24 -0.46 -5.15 -11.72
N GLN A 25 -0.42 -5.43 -13.02
CA GLN A 25 0.85 -5.50 -13.75
C GLN A 25 1.55 -4.13 -13.71
N ILE A 26 2.83 -4.14 -13.35
CA ILE A 26 3.68 -2.95 -13.35
C ILE A 26 4.03 -2.62 -14.81
N ARG A 27 3.77 -1.38 -15.20
CA ARG A 27 4.10 -0.85 -16.52
C ARG A 27 5.60 -0.60 -16.64
N PRO A 28 6.17 -0.48 -17.86
CA PRO A 28 7.59 -0.22 -18.05
C PRO A 28 8.12 1.06 -17.37
N ASN A 29 7.24 2.02 -17.11
CA ASN A 29 7.55 3.26 -16.37
C ASN A 29 7.43 3.13 -14.84
N GLY A 30 7.20 1.92 -14.32
CA GLY A 30 7.06 1.66 -12.87
C GLY A 30 5.65 1.88 -12.31
N GLU A 31 4.71 2.40 -13.11
CA GLU A 31 3.33 2.66 -12.66
C GLU A 31 2.49 1.38 -12.59
N PHE A 32 1.54 1.34 -11.66
CA PHE A 32 0.59 0.24 -11.52
C PHE A 32 -0.78 0.73 -11.04
N THR A 33 -1.80 -0.08 -11.25
CA THR A 33 -3.10 0.05 -10.58
C THR A 33 -3.15 -0.82 -9.33
N VAL A 34 -3.89 -0.40 -8.31
CA VAL A 34 -4.08 -1.16 -7.08
C VAL A 34 -5.54 -1.20 -6.71
N ASN A 35 -6.00 -2.36 -6.26
CA ASN A 35 -7.26 -2.51 -5.54
C ASN A 35 -6.93 -2.93 -4.11
N ALA A 36 -7.68 -2.43 -3.14
CA ALA A 36 -7.42 -2.74 -1.75
C ALA A 36 -8.71 -2.93 -0.97
N LYS A 37 -8.60 -3.69 0.13
CA LYS A 37 -9.67 -3.84 1.10
C LYS A 37 -9.10 -3.94 2.51
N TYR A 38 -9.87 -3.49 3.50
CA TYR A 38 -9.62 -3.73 4.91
C TYR A 38 -10.94 -3.87 5.65
N ILE A 39 -10.90 -4.38 6.88
CA ILE A 39 -12.09 -4.51 7.73
C ILE A 39 -12.03 -3.43 8.82
N LEU A 40 -13.11 -2.64 8.92
CA LEU A 40 -13.33 -1.69 9.99
C LEU A 40 -14.63 -2.05 10.70
N GLN A 41 -14.55 -2.46 11.98
CA GLN A 41 -15.72 -2.78 12.80
C GLN A 41 -16.68 -3.78 12.14
N GLY A 42 -16.13 -4.82 11.49
CA GLY A 42 -16.91 -5.84 10.77
C GLY A 42 -17.43 -5.42 9.39
N THR A 43 -17.21 -4.17 8.96
CA THR A 43 -17.57 -3.69 7.63
C THR A 43 -16.35 -3.74 6.71
N THR A 44 -16.52 -4.34 5.53
CA THR A 44 -15.46 -4.34 4.51
C THR A 44 -15.41 -2.97 3.84
N GLN A 45 -14.26 -2.32 3.93
CA GLN A 45 -13.92 -1.12 3.19
C GLN A 45 -13.14 -1.54 1.96
N THR A 46 -13.50 -1.01 0.79
CA THR A 46 -12.79 -1.26 -0.46
C THR A 46 -12.33 0.04 -1.07
N GLY A 47 -11.24 -0.01 -1.82
CA GLY A 47 -10.69 1.14 -2.51
C GLY A 47 -9.91 0.72 -3.75
N SER A 48 -9.65 1.70 -4.60
CA SER A 48 -8.84 1.53 -5.79
C SER A 48 -7.96 2.75 -5.99
N GLY A 49 -6.87 2.59 -6.72
CA GLY A 49 -6.05 3.72 -7.09
C GLY A 49 -4.84 3.31 -7.91
N PHE A 50 -3.79 4.09 -7.75
CA PHE A 50 -2.59 4.02 -8.57
C PHE A 50 -1.36 4.13 -7.71
N GLY A 51 -0.24 3.61 -8.21
CA GLY A 51 1.04 3.75 -7.57
C GLY A 51 2.18 3.64 -8.55
N SER A 52 3.38 3.80 -8.02
CA SER A 52 4.63 3.68 -8.73
C SER A 52 5.66 2.92 -7.88
N VAL A 53 6.54 2.20 -8.58
CA VAL A 53 7.76 1.65 -8.01
C VAL A 53 8.95 2.17 -8.80
N THR A 54 9.94 2.69 -8.08
CA THR A 54 11.22 3.14 -8.64
C THR A 54 12.35 2.57 -7.80
N ASP A 55 13.16 1.69 -8.38
CA ASP A 55 14.22 0.94 -7.69
C ASP A 55 13.72 0.17 -6.46
N ILE A 56 13.90 0.73 -5.27
CA ILE A 56 13.43 0.18 -3.99
C ILE A 56 12.22 0.93 -3.43
N GLN A 57 11.87 2.08 -4.01
CA GLN A 57 10.82 2.96 -3.52
C GLN A 57 9.46 2.47 -4.01
N PHE A 58 8.50 2.46 -3.10
CA PHE A 58 7.11 2.14 -3.35
C PHE A 58 6.24 3.31 -2.93
N GLN A 59 5.33 3.73 -3.80
CA GLN A 59 4.30 4.68 -3.46
C GLN A 59 2.97 4.23 -4.07
N CYS A 60 1.88 4.34 -3.30
CA CYS A 60 0.55 4.25 -3.87
C CYS A 60 -0.45 5.17 -3.16
N THR A 61 -1.48 5.54 -3.89
CA THR A 61 -2.64 6.26 -3.38
C THR A 61 -3.87 5.39 -3.61
N ILE A 62 -4.68 5.20 -2.59
CA ILE A 62 -5.92 4.44 -2.62
C ILE A 62 -7.06 5.39 -2.25
N ASP A 63 -8.01 5.54 -3.17
CA ASP A 63 -9.29 6.20 -2.91
C ASP A 63 -10.26 5.16 -2.34
N TRP A 64 -10.66 5.35 -1.09
CA TRP A 64 -11.58 4.46 -0.38
C TRP A 64 -13.03 4.86 -0.62
N LEU A 65 -13.95 3.88 -0.68
CA LEU A 65 -15.38 4.15 -0.89
C LEU A 65 -16.04 4.95 0.26
N ASN A 66 -15.42 4.99 1.44
CA ASN A 66 -15.86 5.82 2.56
C ASN A 66 -15.42 7.30 2.45
N GLY A 67 -14.75 7.69 1.36
CA GLY A 67 -14.28 9.07 1.12
C GLY A 67 -12.89 9.38 1.68
N SER A 68 -12.25 8.43 2.37
CA SER A 68 -10.85 8.55 2.79
C SER A 68 -9.91 8.38 1.59
N ARG A 69 -8.74 9.04 1.64
CA ARG A 69 -7.68 8.86 0.63
C ARG A 69 -6.39 8.44 1.32
N GLY A 70 -6.11 7.15 1.31
CA GLY A 70 -4.89 6.61 1.91
C GLY A 70 -3.69 6.79 0.98
N VAL A 71 -2.63 7.42 1.46
CA VAL A 71 -1.33 7.52 0.76
C VAL A 71 -0.35 6.60 1.48
N TYR A 72 0.33 5.74 0.74
CA TYR A 72 1.30 4.77 1.26
C TYR A 72 2.63 5.05 0.60
N ILE A 73 3.65 5.34 1.40
CA ILE A 73 5.01 5.61 0.95
C ILE A 73 5.92 4.68 1.73
N GLY A 74 6.81 3.98 1.03
CA GLY A 74 7.74 3.06 1.66
C GLY A 74 8.87 2.64 0.74
N GLU A 75 9.72 1.77 1.26
CA GLU A 75 10.86 1.25 0.54
C GLU A 75 11.10 -0.23 0.87
N LEU A 76 11.80 -0.92 -0.02
CA LEU A 76 12.24 -2.29 0.20
C LEU A 76 13.39 -2.29 1.21
N ASN A 77 13.16 -2.89 2.37
CA ASN A 77 14.19 -3.16 3.33
C ASN A 77 15.09 -4.31 2.83
N PRO A 78 16.39 -4.07 2.54
CA PRO A 78 17.26 -5.09 1.94
C PRO A 78 17.63 -6.23 2.90
N GLN A 79 17.48 -6.04 4.22
CA GLN A 79 17.77 -7.07 5.22
C GLN A 79 16.62 -8.06 5.38
N THR A 80 15.37 -7.60 5.26
CA THR A 80 14.17 -8.43 5.46
C THR A 80 13.48 -8.83 4.15
N GLY A 81 13.80 -8.14 3.05
CA GLY A 81 13.10 -8.24 1.77
C GLY A 81 11.65 -7.73 1.84
N ARG A 82 11.26 -7.01 2.89
CA ARG A 82 9.89 -6.49 3.06
C ARG A 82 9.82 -5.02 2.71
N LEU A 83 8.68 -4.59 2.19
CA LEU A 83 8.36 -3.18 2.11
C LEU A 83 7.99 -2.66 3.49
N ASN A 84 8.46 -1.48 3.86
CA ASN A 84 8.00 -0.77 5.04
C ASN A 84 7.98 0.73 4.80
N GLY A 85 7.22 1.46 5.61
CA GLY A 85 7.13 2.90 5.46
C GLY A 85 6.02 3.53 6.30
N SER A 86 5.48 4.62 5.79
CA SER A 86 4.42 5.39 6.42
C SER A 86 3.20 5.54 5.53
N THR A 87 2.05 5.69 6.17
CA THR A 87 0.79 5.96 5.50
C THR A 87 0.04 7.07 6.23
N PHE A 88 -0.74 7.83 5.47
CA PHE A 88 -1.60 8.88 6.01
C PHE A 88 -2.88 9.04 5.19
N ASP A 89 -3.93 9.55 5.81
CA ASP A 89 -5.13 9.96 5.10
C ASP A 89 -4.95 11.40 4.58
N ALA A 90 -4.94 11.59 3.27
CA ALA A 90 -4.87 12.91 2.65
C ALA A 90 -6.14 13.75 2.93
N SER A 91 -7.27 13.12 3.24
CA SER A 91 -8.51 13.79 3.67
C SER A 91 -8.45 14.21 5.14
N SER A 92 -7.46 13.74 5.91
CA SER A 92 -7.24 14.08 7.32
C SER A 92 -5.76 13.94 7.68
N PRO A 93 -4.93 14.93 7.31
CA PRO A 93 -3.46 14.82 7.28
C PRO A 93 -2.77 14.65 8.64
N ASN A 94 -3.51 14.64 9.76
CA ASN A 94 -2.97 14.33 11.09
C ASN A 94 -3.02 12.83 11.43
N THR A 95 -3.50 11.99 10.53
CA THR A 95 -3.54 10.54 10.71
C THR A 95 -2.28 9.94 10.08
N PHE A 96 -1.33 9.51 10.90
CA PHE A 96 -0.11 8.83 10.43
C PHE A 96 -0.02 7.45 11.07
N ALA A 97 0.36 6.46 10.29
CA ALA A 97 0.72 5.14 10.78
C ALA A 97 1.96 4.63 10.05
N GLY A 98 2.81 3.88 10.75
CA GLY A 98 3.80 3.04 10.10
C GLY A 98 3.13 1.84 9.45
N TRP A 99 3.77 1.23 8.46
CA TRP A 99 3.31 -0.02 7.89
C TRP A 99 4.46 -0.91 7.41
N GLN A 100 4.18 -2.20 7.28
CA GLN A 100 5.06 -3.18 6.65
C GLN A 100 4.27 -4.16 5.78
N SER A 101 4.90 -4.69 4.73
CA SER A 101 4.35 -5.83 3.99
C SER A 101 4.54 -7.12 4.77
N LEU A 102 3.53 -7.98 4.75
CA LEU A 102 3.65 -9.35 5.27
C LEU A 102 4.38 -10.28 4.29
N ARG A 103 4.36 -9.93 2.99
CA ARG A 103 5.11 -10.59 1.92
C ARG A 103 6.54 -10.03 1.81
N SER A 104 7.51 -10.89 1.51
CA SER A 104 8.85 -10.49 1.06
C SER A 104 8.95 -10.51 -0.48
N PHE A 105 9.79 -9.64 -1.05
CA PHE A 105 9.96 -9.39 -2.48
C PHE A 105 11.38 -9.67 -2.97
#